data_AF-A0A660LFR4-F1
#
_entry.id   AF-A0A660LFR4-F1
#
_cell.length_a   1.000
_cell.length_b   1.000
_cell.length_c   1.000
_cell.angle_alpha   90.00
_cell.angle_beta   90.00
_cell.angle_gamma   90.00
#
_symmetry.space_group_name_H-M   'P 1'
#
loop_
_entity.id
_entity.type
_entity.pdbx_description
1 polymer ?
#
loop_
_entity_poly.entity_id
_entity_poly.type
_entity_poly.pdbx_seq_one_letter_code
_entity_poly.pdbx_strand_id
1 'polypeptide(L)'
;MKKTLALGLLALACVAPAQASAVQLNIGHRGASGTRPEHTFAAYDRALALGADYIEQDLQVTSDGVLVVLHDGTLDRTVRGPAENCTGAVDTKTLAQIKTCSAGTWFGAEWADEKVPTLEEVFQRYGKTVNYYIETKTPDPEDDMEAKLLALLDKYDLREPAVKDWQVLIQSFSADSLKKVHAMDPRLPLVFLGNASVASIPAVREYAVGWGPSFGGVTKAFVDAAHAACLNLHPYTVNTDADLKRMLDLGVDGMFTNYPERLEALLGSAAAPGLTGPKLAAADIRRCRGEQRDVPATVGGAVPATLSLTLGTPGSFGAFTPGVEQVYTASTKATVISTAGDASLTVGDPGKLTNGAFTLASPLGVAITPNAWTGPVTNAESVIAFTQPIGANEPLRTGTYSKTLTFTLSTTNP
;
A
#
# COMPACT_ATOMS: atom_id res chain seq x y z
N MET A 1 -2.03 67.40 -19.25
CA MET A 1 -2.39 65.97 -19.38
C MET A 1 -1.92 65.24 -18.13
N LYS A 2 -2.84 64.89 -17.23
CA LYS A 2 -2.57 64.15 -16.00
C LYS A 2 -2.40 62.66 -16.34
N LYS A 3 -1.29 62.03 -15.96
CA LYS A 3 -1.15 60.55 -15.99
C LYS A 3 -1.32 60.04 -14.57
N THR A 4 -2.42 59.33 -14.36
CA THR A 4 -2.82 58.69 -13.11
C THR A 4 -1.94 57.47 -12.86
N LEU A 5 -1.35 57.38 -11.66
CA LEU A 5 -0.59 56.22 -11.19
C LEU A 5 -1.61 55.20 -10.64
N ALA A 6 -1.72 54.03 -11.26
CA ALA A 6 -2.55 52.93 -10.77
C ALA A 6 -1.71 52.09 -9.78
N LEU A 7 -2.09 52.14 -8.50
CA LEU A 7 -1.52 51.33 -7.43
C LEU A 7 -2.13 49.91 -7.54
N GLY A 8 -1.33 48.93 -7.97
CA GLY A 8 -1.74 47.53 -8.03
C GLY A 8 -1.87 46.95 -6.62
N LEU A 9 -3.10 46.63 -6.22
CA LEU A 9 -3.40 45.89 -5.01
C LEU A 9 -2.90 44.44 -5.18
N LEU A 10 -1.84 44.07 -4.46
CA LEU A 10 -1.34 42.70 -4.43
C LEU A 10 -2.36 41.85 -3.66
N ALA A 11 -3.17 41.09 -4.39
CA ALA A 11 -4.10 40.13 -3.79
C ALA A 11 -3.29 39.05 -3.05
N LEU A 12 -3.46 39.01 -1.73
CA LEU A 12 -2.98 37.93 -0.87
C LEU A 12 -3.63 36.64 -1.37
N ALA A 13 -2.85 35.76 -2.01
CA ALA A 13 -3.34 34.46 -2.43
C ALA A 13 -3.80 33.69 -1.18
N CYS A 14 -5.08 33.32 -1.17
CA CYS A 14 -5.66 32.44 -0.16
C CYS A 14 -4.92 31.10 -0.26
N VAL A 15 -4.02 30.82 0.69
CA VAL A 15 -3.40 29.50 0.82
C VAL A 15 -4.52 28.54 1.15
N ALA A 16 -4.79 27.59 0.25
CA ALA A 16 -5.73 26.51 0.52
C ALA A 16 -5.30 25.80 1.82
N PRO A 17 -6.24 25.38 2.68
CA PRO A 17 -5.87 24.65 3.90
C PRO A 17 -5.00 23.45 3.51
N ALA A 18 -3.89 23.27 4.23
CA ALA A 18 -3.06 22.09 4.09
C ALA A 18 -3.96 20.86 4.23
N GLN A 19 -4.02 20.04 3.18
CA GLN A 19 -4.77 18.80 3.20
C GLN A 19 -4.16 17.89 4.28
N ALA A 20 -5.01 17.30 5.14
CA ALA A 20 -4.63 16.27 6.10
C ALA A 20 -3.79 15.18 5.41
N SER A 21 -2.91 14.52 6.18
CA SER A 21 -2.21 13.32 5.68
C SER A 21 -3.27 12.33 5.22
N ALA A 22 -3.21 11.89 3.96
CA ALA A 22 -4.14 10.89 3.45
C ALA A 22 -3.85 9.49 4.01
N VAL A 23 -2.77 9.35 4.78
CA VAL A 23 -2.27 8.09 5.31
C VAL A 23 -2.73 7.90 6.75
N GLN A 24 -3.33 6.74 7.02
CA GLN A 24 -3.65 6.27 8.35
C GLN A 24 -2.56 5.32 8.84
N LEU A 25 -1.92 5.63 9.98
CA LEU A 25 -0.93 4.76 10.61
C LEU A 25 -1.59 3.77 11.58
N ASN A 26 -1.33 2.48 11.36
CA ASN A 26 -1.75 1.39 12.24
C ASN A 26 -0.64 1.09 13.27
N ILE A 27 -0.78 1.61 14.49
CA ILE A 27 0.26 1.49 15.51
C ILE A 27 -0.09 0.36 16.48
N GLY A 28 0.68 -0.73 16.40
CA GLY A 28 0.51 -1.88 17.29
C GLY A 28 0.96 -1.57 18.71
N HIS A 29 0.02 -1.16 19.55
CA HIS A 29 0.26 -0.73 20.93
C HIS A 29 0.80 -1.89 21.76
N ARG A 30 2.08 -1.79 22.14
CA ARG A 30 2.86 -2.86 22.78
C ARG A 30 2.92 -4.16 21.95
N GLY A 31 2.79 -4.04 20.62
CA GLY A 31 2.55 -5.14 19.69
C GLY A 31 1.05 -5.45 19.52
N ALA A 32 0.71 -6.70 19.19
CA ALA A 32 -0.69 -7.16 19.11
C ALA A 32 -1.21 -7.55 20.51
N SER A 33 -1.12 -6.62 21.45
CA SER A 33 -1.30 -6.84 22.90
C SER A 33 -2.70 -7.31 23.31
N GLY A 34 -3.70 -7.17 22.44
CA GLY A 34 -5.03 -7.72 22.64
C GLY A 34 -5.09 -9.24 22.47
N THR A 35 -4.08 -9.84 21.85
CA THR A 35 -4.05 -11.28 21.52
C THR A 35 -2.74 -11.99 21.89
N ARG A 36 -1.74 -11.25 22.36
CA ARG A 36 -0.41 -11.73 22.76
C ARG A 36 0.06 -10.97 24.00
N PRO A 37 0.95 -11.55 24.83
CA PRO A 37 1.51 -10.83 25.97
C PRO A 37 2.25 -9.57 25.50
N GLU A 38 1.86 -8.41 26.02
CA GLU A 38 2.42 -7.11 25.64
C GLU A 38 3.95 -7.06 25.78
N HIS A 39 4.62 -6.30 24.91
CA HIS A 39 6.08 -6.12 24.88
C HIS A 39 6.89 -7.42 24.82
N THR A 40 6.43 -8.39 24.03
CA THR A 40 7.14 -9.63 23.76
C THR A 40 7.41 -9.80 22.26
N PHE A 41 8.31 -10.70 21.88
CA PHE A 41 8.55 -10.95 20.46
C PHE A 41 7.30 -11.54 19.79
N ALA A 42 6.56 -12.43 20.45
CA ALA A 42 5.27 -12.90 19.94
C ALA A 42 4.28 -11.77 19.65
N ALA A 43 4.20 -10.74 20.49
CA ALA A 43 3.31 -9.60 20.25
C ALA A 43 3.75 -8.75 19.05
N TYR A 44 5.06 -8.52 18.91
CA TYR A 44 5.63 -7.74 17.81
C TYR A 44 5.53 -8.47 16.47
N ASP A 45 5.95 -9.73 16.41
CA ASP A 45 5.81 -10.57 15.21
C ASP A 45 4.35 -10.62 14.76
N ARG A 46 3.42 -10.74 15.72
CA ARG A 46 1.99 -10.77 15.42
C ARG A 46 1.46 -9.44 14.90
N ALA A 47 1.87 -8.31 15.46
CA ALA A 47 1.44 -7.00 14.99
C ALA A 47 1.85 -6.75 13.53
N LEU A 48 3.12 -7.04 13.20
CA LEU A 48 3.65 -6.92 11.85
C LEU A 48 2.91 -7.83 10.86
N ALA A 49 2.64 -9.08 11.26
CA ALA A 49 1.87 -10.03 10.46
C ALA A 49 0.40 -9.61 10.25
N LEU A 50 -0.11 -8.67 11.05
CA LEU A 50 -1.45 -8.13 10.98
C LEU A 50 -1.53 -6.78 10.26
N GLY A 51 -0.42 -6.28 9.71
CA GLY A 51 -0.39 -5.03 8.95
C GLY A 51 -0.05 -3.78 9.77
N ALA A 52 0.35 -3.91 11.04
CA ALA A 52 0.78 -2.75 11.82
C ALA A 52 1.98 -2.05 11.17
N ASP A 53 1.87 -0.74 10.93
CA ASP A 53 2.94 0.12 10.44
C ASP A 53 4.09 0.26 11.44
N TYR A 54 3.75 0.21 12.74
CA TYR A 54 4.68 0.34 13.84
C TYR A 54 4.51 -0.78 14.87
N ILE A 55 5.64 -1.22 15.42
CA ILE A 55 5.68 -1.85 16.73
C ILE A 55 5.99 -0.80 17.79
N GLU A 56 5.23 -0.77 18.87
CA GLU A 56 5.36 0.24 19.93
C GLU A 56 6.11 -0.33 21.17
N GLN A 57 7.01 0.47 21.74
CA GLN A 57 7.89 0.09 22.87
C GLN A 57 7.81 1.12 23.98
N ASP A 58 7.44 0.68 25.19
CA ASP A 58 7.60 1.44 26.42
C ASP A 58 8.96 1.15 27.06
N LEU A 59 9.75 2.18 27.38
CA LEU A 59 11.07 1.99 27.98
C LEU A 59 11.05 2.07 29.51
N GLN A 60 11.86 1.20 30.12
CA GLN A 60 12.33 1.30 31.51
C GLN A 60 13.85 1.09 31.54
N VAL A 61 14.49 1.45 32.66
CA VAL A 61 15.92 1.27 32.87
C VAL A 61 16.15 0.31 34.04
N THR A 62 16.98 -0.71 33.83
CA THR A 62 17.39 -1.65 34.89
C THR A 62 18.43 -1.02 35.82
N SER A 63 18.67 -1.63 36.98
CA SER A 63 19.66 -1.13 37.96
C SER A 63 21.10 -1.10 37.42
N ASP A 64 21.39 -1.91 36.41
CA ASP A 64 22.66 -1.94 35.67
C ASP A 64 22.64 -1.10 34.39
N GLY A 65 21.62 -0.25 34.21
CA GLY A 65 21.59 0.82 33.21
C GLY A 65 21.19 0.37 31.80
N VAL A 66 20.48 -0.76 31.66
CA VAL A 66 20.02 -1.31 30.38
C VAL A 66 18.58 -0.89 30.10
N LEU A 67 18.32 -0.47 28.86
CA LEU A 67 16.96 -0.18 28.38
C LEU A 67 16.20 -1.48 28.11
N VAL A 68 15.15 -1.71 28.89
CA VAL A 68 14.21 -2.82 28.72
C VAL A 68 12.85 -2.32 28.27
N VAL A 69 12.11 -3.19 27.58
CA VAL A 69 10.80 -2.86 27.04
C VAL A 69 9.71 -3.41 27.96
N LEU A 70 9.08 -2.52 28.72
CA LEU A 70 8.04 -2.84 29.70
C LEU A 70 7.25 -1.58 30.06
N HIS A 71 5.92 -1.65 30.09
CA HIS A 71 5.10 -0.46 30.31
C HIS A 71 5.22 0.13 31.72
N ASP A 72 5.10 -0.72 32.74
CA ASP A 72 5.04 -0.30 34.14
C ASP A 72 6.44 -0.04 34.71
N GLY A 73 6.55 0.81 35.74
CA GLY A 73 7.81 0.92 36.51
C GLY A 73 8.11 -0.32 37.37
N THR A 74 7.18 -1.27 37.46
CA THR A 74 7.31 -2.51 38.24
C THR A 74 7.03 -3.75 37.40
N LEU A 75 7.58 -4.90 37.82
CA LEU A 75 7.45 -6.18 37.14
C LEU A 75 6.09 -6.87 37.41
N ASP A 76 5.32 -6.38 38.38
CA ASP A 76 4.27 -7.16 39.07
C ASP A 76 3.11 -7.58 38.16
N ARG A 77 2.71 -6.72 37.22
CA ARG A 77 1.55 -6.98 36.36
C ARG A 77 1.84 -8.06 35.32
N THR A 78 2.97 -7.93 34.61
CA THR A 78 3.27 -8.66 33.37
C THR A 78 4.45 -9.63 33.46
N VAL A 79 5.03 -9.83 34.64
CA VAL A 79 6.19 -10.72 34.80
C VAL A 79 5.93 -11.77 35.88
N ARG A 80 6.39 -13.00 35.65
CA ARG A 80 6.22 -14.15 36.56
C ARG A 80 7.53 -14.90 36.75
N GLY A 81 7.73 -15.48 37.93
CA GLY A 81 8.92 -16.24 38.29
C GLY A 81 9.25 -16.07 39.78
N PRO A 82 10.47 -16.40 40.22
CA PRO A 82 10.90 -16.22 41.61
C PRO A 82 10.78 -14.75 42.05
N ALA A 83 10.13 -14.52 43.20
CA ALA A 83 9.82 -13.17 43.69
C ALA A 83 11.07 -12.29 43.88
N GLU A 84 12.23 -12.87 44.20
CA GLU A 84 13.49 -12.14 44.33
C GLU A 84 13.88 -11.35 43.06
N ASN A 85 13.52 -11.87 41.88
CA ASN A 85 13.89 -11.32 40.58
C ASN A 85 12.71 -10.75 39.80
N CYS A 86 11.49 -11.28 40.02
CA CYS A 86 10.35 -11.10 39.12
C CYS A 86 9.21 -10.26 39.69
N THR A 87 9.47 -9.45 40.73
CA THR A 87 8.51 -8.54 41.37
C THR A 87 9.22 -7.24 41.77
N GLY A 88 8.46 -6.16 41.97
CA GLY A 88 8.96 -4.86 42.40
C GLY A 88 9.49 -4.00 41.24
N ALA A 89 10.14 -2.90 41.61
CA ALA A 89 10.56 -1.86 40.67
C ALA A 89 11.71 -2.31 39.75
N VAL A 90 11.63 -1.97 38.47
CA VAL A 90 12.58 -2.38 37.42
C VAL A 90 13.99 -1.84 37.70
N ASP A 91 14.08 -0.60 38.18
CA ASP A 91 15.31 0.11 38.54
C ASP A 91 16.08 -0.52 39.72
N THR A 92 15.47 -1.46 40.45
CA THR A 92 16.12 -2.23 41.53
C THR A 92 16.67 -3.59 41.08
N LYS A 93 16.48 -3.96 39.81
CA LYS A 93 16.84 -5.27 39.26
C LYS A 93 17.85 -5.12 38.13
N THR A 94 18.86 -6.00 38.12
CA THR A 94 19.77 -6.13 36.97
C THR A 94 19.06 -6.82 35.81
N LEU A 95 19.55 -6.61 34.58
CA LEU A 95 19.04 -7.33 33.42
C LEU A 95 19.12 -8.85 33.63
N ALA A 96 20.24 -9.34 34.18
CA ALA A 96 20.45 -10.76 34.42
C ALA A 96 19.37 -11.38 35.31
N GLN A 97 18.91 -10.65 36.33
CA GLN A 97 17.80 -11.07 37.19
C GLN A 97 16.48 -11.09 36.42
N ILE A 98 16.13 -10.01 35.73
CA ILE A 98 14.87 -9.91 34.95
C ILE A 98 14.78 -11.01 33.88
N LYS A 99 15.90 -11.37 33.25
CA LYS A 99 15.95 -12.43 32.22
C LYS A 99 15.63 -13.84 32.74
N THR A 100 15.66 -14.06 34.06
CA THR A 100 15.20 -15.32 34.66
C THR A 100 13.67 -15.46 34.66
N CYS A 101 12.94 -14.36 34.48
CA CYS A 101 11.50 -14.30 34.57
C CYS A 101 10.81 -14.65 33.24
N SER A 102 9.51 -14.91 33.29
CA SER A 102 8.63 -15.03 32.13
C SER A 102 7.81 -13.74 31.98
N ALA A 103 7.83 -13.14 30.79
CA ALA A 103 6.95 -12.04 30.41
C ALA A 103 5.64 -12.49 29.72
N GLY A 104 5.41 -13.79 29.56
CA GLY A 104 4.20 -14.30 28.88
C GLY A 104 3.22 -15.10 29.74
N THR A 105 3.69 -15.84 30.76
CA THR A 105 2.84 -16.71 31.61
C THR A 105 1.62 -16.00 32.22
N TRP A 106 1.72 -14.69 32.50
CA TRP A 106 0.59 -13.92 33.03
C TRP A 106 -0.58 -13.82 32.03
N PHE A 107 -0.29 -13.90 30.74
CA PHE A 107 -1.26 -13.86 29.65
C PHE A 107 -1.79 -15.27 29.33
N GLY A 108 -0.91 -16.27 29.33
CA GLY A 108 -1.25 -17.67 29.08
C GLY A 108 -0.04 -18.58 29.24
N ALA A 109 -0.27 -19.83 29.66
CA ALA A 109 0.80 -20.79 29.92
C ALA A 109 1.61 -21.16 28.67
N GLU A 110 1.00 -21.05 27.48
CA GLU A 110 1.65 -21.26 26.19
C GLU A 110 2.71 -20.21 25.84
N TRP A 111 2.74 -19.09 26.56
CA TRP A 111 3.72 -18.00 26.37
C TRP A 111 4.84 -18.02 27.43
N ALA A 112 5.04 -19.14 28.13
CA ALA A 112 6.01 -19.24 29.24
C ALA A 112 7.47 -18.91 28.84
N ASP A 113 7.81 -19.10 27.57
CA ASP A 113 9.16 -18.84 27.06
C ASP A 113 9.42 -17.36 26.75
N GLU A 114 8.37 -16.53 26.64
CA GLU A 114 8.53 -15.11 26.39
C GLU A 114 9.25 -14.41 27.55
N LYS A 115 10.17 -13.52 27.21
CA LYS A 115 11.02 -12.76 28.14
C LYS A 115 10.78 -11.27 27.99
N VAL A 116 11.13 -10.49 29.02
CA VAL A 116 11.22 -9.04 28.90
C VAL A 116 12.35 -8.72 27.92
N PRO A 117 12.09 -8.10 26.75
CA PRO A 117 13.13 -7.76 25.79
C PRO A 117 13.93 -6.55 26.27
N THR A 118 15.21 -6.47 25.89
CA THR A 118 15.91 -5.18 25.85
C THR A 118 15.53 -4.45 24.56
N LEU A 119 15.62 -3.12 24.54
CA LEU A 119 15.46 -2.37 23.30
C LEU A 119 16.52 -2.79 22.26
N GLU A 120 17.73 -3.11 22.73
CA GLU A 120 18.80 -3.60 21.87
C GLU A 120 18.44 -4.94 21.20
N GLU A 121 17.87 -5.91 21.92
CA GLU A 121 17.43 -7.17 21.33
C GLU A 121 16.30 -6.96 20.30
N VAL A 122 15.42 -5.98 20.52
CA VAL A 122 14.40 -5.56 19.54
C VAL A 122 15.07 -5.06 18.25
N PHE A 123 16.08 -4.19 18.35
CA PHE A 123 16.83 -3.72 17.19
C PHE A 123 17.65 -4.82 16.51
N GLN A 124 18.24 -5.74 17.27
CA GLN A 124 18.94 -6.90 16.71
C GLN A 124 18.02 -7.81 15.90
N ARG A 125 16.77 -7.99 16.35
CA ARG A 125 15.79 -8.85 15.69
C ARG A 125 15.27 -8.22 14.40
N TYR A 126 14.86 -6.95 14.43
CA TYR A 126 14.11 -6.35 13.33
C TYR A 126 14.92 -5.37 12.47
N GLY A 127 16.02 -4.82 13.00
CA GLY A 127 16.91 -3.91 12.29
C GLY A 127 16.16 -2.75 11.62
N LYS A 128 16.39 -2.56 10.32
CA LYS A 128 15.73 -1.51 9.52
C LYS A 128 14.58 -2.02 8.66
N THR A 129 14.04 -3.21 8.97
CA THR A 129 12.97 -3.83 8.18
C THR A 129 11.57 -3.46 8.67
N VAL A 130 11.48 -2.81 9.83
CA VAL A 130 10.23 -2.39 10.48
C VAL A 130 10.34 -0.93 10.93
N ASN A 131 9.23 -0.38 11.44
CA ASN A 131 9.22 0.94 12.06
C ASN A 131 8.94 0.83 13.58
N TYR A 132 9.54 1.72 14.35
CA TYR A 132 9.51 1.72 15.81
C TYR A 132 8.82 2.97 16.36
N TYR A 133 7.99 2.78 17.38
CA TYR A 133 7.32 3.85 18.08
C TYR A 133 7.69 3.76 19.56
N ILE A 134 8.64 4.56 20.00
CA ILE A 134 9.35 4.34 21.26
C ILE A 134 8.96 5.40 22.27
N GLU A 135 8.40 4.98 23.41
CA GLU A 135 8.06 5.86 24.52
C GLU A 135 9.22 6.01 25.50
N THR A 136 9.65 7.25 25.74
CA THR A 136 10.46 7.63 26.90
C THR A 136 9.56 8.08 28.05
N LYS A 137 10.01 7.86 29.28
CA LYS A 137 9.29 8.27 30.49
C LYS A 137 9.76 9.66 30.97
N THR A 138 9.31 10.08 32.15
CA THR A 138 9.79 11.32 32.77
C THR A 138 11.31 11.24 32.96
N PRO A 139 12.08 12.28 32.58
CA PRO A 139 13.54 12.24 32.69
C PRO A 139 13.97 12.03 34.13
N ASP A 140 14.85 11.05 34.35
CA ASP A 140 15.60 10.89 35.58
C ASP A 140 17.07 11.24 35.32
N PRO A 141 17.67 12.23 36.03
CA PRO A 141 19.09 12.53 35.90
C PRO A 141 20.01 11.34 36.18
N GLU A 142 19.57 10.35 36.95
CA GLU A 142 20.37 9.17 37.30
C GLU A 142 20.35 8.08 36.20
N ASP A 143 19.31 8.03 35.35
CA ASP A 143 19.15 6.99 34.35
C ASP A 143 19.60 7.39 32.93
N ASP A 144 19.57 8.68 32.61
CA ASP A 144 19.87 9.27 31.29
C ASP A 144 19.26 8.50 30.09
N MET A 145 17.99 8.10 30.23
CA MET A 145 17.25 7.29 29.25
C MET A 145 17.35 7.83 27.81
N GLU A 146 17.18 9.15 27.61
CA GLU A 146 17.18 9.75 26.28
C GLU A 146 18.54 9.60 25.57
N ALA A 147 19.65 9.82 26.30
CA ALA A 147 20.98 9.67 25.73
C ALA A 147 21.28 8.21 25.40
N LYS A 148 20.86 7.27 26.25
CA LYS A 148 20.98 5.82 26.00
C LYS A 148 20.18 5.39 24.77
N LEU A 149 18.95 5.89 24.62
CA LEU A 149 18.12 5.64 23.44
C LEU A 149 18.84 6.14 22.19
N LEU A 150 19.30 7.39 22.21
CA LEU A 150 19.99 8.00 21.08
C LEU A 150 21.28 7.25 20.70
N ALA A 151 22.04 6.79 21.68
CA ALA A 151 23.23 5.97 21.45
C ALA A 151 22.89 4.60 20.81
N LEU A 152 21.79 3.97 21.20
CA LEU A 152 21.32 2.75 20.54
C LEU A 152 20.84 3.01 19.10
N LEU A 153 20.13 4.12 18.86
CA LEU A 153 19.73 4.50 17.50
C LEU A 153 20.95 4.70 16.59
N ASP A 154 22.05 5.26 17.12
CA ASP A 154 23.30 5.41 16.37
C ASP A 154 23.98 4.06 16.13
N LYS A 155 24.06 3.20 17.16
CA LYS A 155 24.66 1.87 17.07
C LYS A 155 24.01 0.98 15.99
N TYR A 156 22.71 1.14 15.78
CA TYR A 156 21.93 0.36 14.80
C TYR A 156 21.60 1.15 13.51
N ASP A 157 22.24 2.32 13.32
CA ASP A 157 22.08 3.19 12.16
C ASP A 157 20.61 3.58 11.85
N LEU A 158 19.81 3.76 12.90
CA LEU A 158 18.38 4.09 12.82
C LEU A 158 18.09 5.59 12.85
N ARG A 159 19.07 6.43 13.22
CA ARG A 159 18.88 7.89 13.35
C ARG A 159 18.51 8.57 12.03
N GLU A 160 19.27 8.33 10.96
CA GLU A 160 18.97 8.94 9.65
C GLU A 160 17.65 8.44 9.03
N PRO A 161 17.33 7.13 9.05
CA PRO A 161 15.99 6.66 8.68
C PRO A 161 14.85 7.24 9.52
N ALA A 162 15.07 7.49 10.82
CA ALA A 162 14.09 8.17 11.67
C ALA A 162 13.81 9.59 11.16
N VAL A 163 14.86 10.38 10.90
CA VAL A 163 14.72 11.75 10.37
C VAL A 163 14.02 11.76 9.01
N LYS A 164 14.44 10.87 8.10
CA LYS A 164 13.99 10.91 6.70
C LYS A 164 12.62 10.28 6.49
N ASP A 165 12.41 9.08 7.00
CA ASP A 165 11.29 8.22 6.63
C ASP A 165 10.40 7.90 7.86
N TRP A 166 10.64 8.56 9.01
CA TRP A 166 9.96 8.29 10.28
C TRP A 166 10.05 6.83 10.71
N GLN A 167 11.13 6.14 10.35
CA GLN A 167 11.34 4.75 10.76
C GLN A 167 11.36 4.60 12.29
N VAL A 168 11.71 5.66 13.03
CA VAL A 168 11.55 5.74 14.48
C VAL A 168 10.80 7.02 14.81
N LEU A 169 9.71 6.90 15.58
CA LEU A 169 9.05 8.00 16.27
C LEU A 169 9.34 7.87 17.76
N ILE A 170 9.70 8.97 18.41
CA ILE A 170 9.91 9.02 19.86
C ILE A 170 8.72 9.74 20.50
N GLN A 171 8.10 9.12 21.49
CA GLN A 171 6.99 9.71 22.24
C GLN A 171 7.25 9.84 23.72
N SER A 172 6.53 10.76 24.36
CA SER A 172 6.51 10.85 25.82
C SER A 172 5.32 11.68 26.30
N PHE A 173 4.83 11.35 27.49
CA PHE A 173 3.99 12.24 28.28
C PHE A 173 4.77 13.42 28.87
N SER A 174 6.09 13.31 28.97
CA SER A 174 6.97 14.35 29.46
C SER A 174 7.44 15.27 28.33
N ALA A 175 6.92 16.50 28.31
CA ALA A 175 7.43 17.53 27.42
C ALA A 175 8.93 17.80 27.65
N ASP A 176 9.42 17.62 28.88
CA ASP A 176 10.84 17.83 29.20
C ASP A 176 11.72 16.73 28.60
N SER A 177 11.27 15.47 28.56
CA SER A 177 11.97 14.39 27.86
C SER A 177 12.08 14.68 26.36
N LEU A 178 10.96 15.06 25.73
CA LEU A 178 10.96 15.40 24.30
C LEU A 178 11.83 16.62 24.00
N LYS A 179 11.80 17.65 24.84
CA LYS A 179 12.68 18.82 24.67
C LYS A 179 14.15 18.47 24.86
N LYS A 180 14.48 17.55 25.78
CA LYS A 180 15.85 17.03 25.95
C LYS A 180 16.31 16.30 24.68
N VAL A 181 15.49 15.42 24.11
CA VAL A 181 15.77 14.76 22.82
C VAL A 181 15.92 15.79 21.69
N HIS A 182 15.01 16.76 21.61
CA HIS A 182 15.03 17.82 20.59
C HIS A 182 16.30 18.69 20.68
N ALA A 183 16.79 18.96 21.89
CA ALA A 183 18.05 19.68 22.10
C ALA A 183 19.28 18.86 21.68
N MET A 184 19.22 17.52 21.78
CA MET A 184 20.29 16.62 21.34
C MET A 184 20.32 16.43 19.81
N ASP A 185 19.15 16.26 19.18
CA ASP A 185 19.01 16.25 17.73
C ASP A 185 17.63 16.82 17.31
N PRO A 186 17.57 18.08 16.83
CA PRO A 186 16.30 18.73 16.49
C PRO A 186 15.64 18.16 15.24
N ARG A 187 16.31 17.28 14.50
CA ARG A 187 15.78 16.64 13.29
C ARG A 187 14.90 15.43 13.61
N LEU A 188 15.01 14.85 14.80
CA LEU A 188 14.26 13.65 15.17
C LEU A 188 12.76 13.93 15.28
N PRO A 189 11.90 13.06 14.73
CA PRO A 189 10.46 13.24 14.82
C PRO A 189 9.94 12.83 16.20
N LEU A 190 9.40 13.81 16.92
CA LEU A 190 8.85 13.63 18.27
C LEU A 190 7.33 13.69 18.29
N VAL A 191 6.70 12.90 19.16
CA VAL A 191 5.26 12.90 19.37
C VAL A 191 4.91 13.12 20.84
N PHE A 192 4.19 14.19 21.12
CA PHE A 192 3.75 14.49 22.49
C PHE A 192 2.54 13.64 22.87
N LEU A 193 2.55 13.03 24.06
CA LEU A 193 1.41 12.32 24.63
C LEU A 193 0.71 13.20 25.66
N GLY A 194 -0.62 13.28 25.59
CA GLY A 194 -1.37 14.08 26.56
C GLY A 194 -2.87 14.16 26.28
N ASN A 195 -3.51 15.20 26.79
CA ASN A 195 -4.91 15.49 26.51
C ASN A 195 -5.04 16.47 25.34
N ALA A 196 -6.04 16.28 24.48
CA ALA A 196 -6.32 17.20 23.39
C ALA A 196 -6.56 18.62 23.92
N SER A 197 -5.81 19.60 23.39
CA SER A 197 -5.93 21.02 23.77
C SER A 197 -5.53 21.91 22.60
N VAL A 198 -6.51 22.61 22.01
CA VAL A 198 -6.25 23.58 20.93
C VAL A 198 -5.29 24.68 21.39
N ALA A 199 -5.42 25.12 22.65
CA ALA A 199 -4.59 26.20 23.20
C ALA A 199 -3.10 25.82 23.31
N SER A 200 -2.78 24.52 23.42
CA SER A 200 -1.39 24.06 23.58
C SER A 200 -0.72 23.69 22.26
N ILE A 201 -1.45 23.72 21.13
CA ILE A 201 -0.92 23.39 19.80
C ILE A 201 0.36 24.19 19.46
N PRO A 202 0.42 25.52 19.64
CA PRO A 202 1.63 26.28 19.30
C PRO A 202 2.86 25.79 20.07
N ALA A 203 2.70 25.51 21.37
CA ALA A 203 3.80 25.06 22.22
C ALA A 203 4.27 23.64 21.87
N VAL A 204 3.34 22.70 21.59
CA VAL A 204 3.69 21.34 21.17
C VAL A 204 4.41 21.36 19.82
N ARG A 205 3.96 22.22 18.90
CA ARG A 205 4.50 22.35 17.54
C ARG A 205 5.96 22.81 17.49
N GLU A 206 6.47 23.43 18.55
CA GLU A 206 7.88 23.88 18.61
C GLU A 206 8.88 22.72 18.56
N TYR A 207 8.54 21.57 19.16
CA TYR A 207 9.46 20.43 19.29
C TYR A 207 8.92 19.13 18.71
N ALA A 208 7.61 19.02 18.43
CA ALA A 208 6.97 17.81 17.97
C ALA A 208 6.48 17.87 16.51
N VAL A 209 6.47 16.70 15.86
CA VAL A 209 5.82 16.48 14.57
C VAL A 209 4.40 15.95 14.71
N GLY A 210 4.06 15.41 15.87
CA GLY A 210 2.71 14.92 16.14
C GLY A 210 2.31 14.99 17.61
N TRP A 211 1.07 14.59 17.85
CA TRP A 211 0.46 14.52 19.16
C TRP A 211 -0.36 13.23 19.24
N GLY A 212 -0.08 12.39 20.24
CA GLY A 212 -0.95 11.28 20.61
C GLY A 212 -1.86 11.67 21.79
N PRO A 213 -3.10 12.12 21.55
CA PRO A 213 -4.03 12.41 22.63
C PRO A 213 -4.77 11.16 23.11
N SER A 214 -5.36 11.20 24.32
CA SER A 214 -6.40 10.23 24.68
C SER A 214 -7.57 10.32 23.69
N PHE A 215 -7.97 9.20 23.09
CA PHE A 215 -9.00 9.14 22.04
C PHE A 215 -10.40 9.64 22.50
N GLY A 216 -10.66 9.63 23.80
CA GLY A 216 -11.92 10.13 24.38
C GLY A 216 -12.07 11.66 24.26
N GLY A 217 -10.96 12.41 24.23
CA GLY A 217 -10.95 13.87 24.14
C GLY A 217 -10.86 14.43 22.72
N VAL A 218 -10.74 13.57 21.70
CA VAL A 218 -10.53 14.00 20.31
C VAL A 218 -11.84 14.50 19.70
N THR A 219 -11.80 15.72 19.16
CA THR A 219 -12.92 16.37 18.47
C THR A 219 -12.46 16.88 17.11
N LYS A 220 -13.42 17.07 16.17
CA LYS A 220 -13.10 17.58 14.83
C LYS A 220 -12.40 18.94 14.86
N ALA A 221 -12.82 19.82 15.77
CA ALA A 221 -12.19 21.13 15.96
C ALA A 221 -10.72 21.03 16.39
N PHE A 222 -10.39 20.06 17.26
CA PHE A 222 -9.01 19.80 17.63
C PHE A 222 -8.19 19.24 16.47
N VAL A 223 -8.75 18.29 15.71
CA VAL A 223 -8.11 17.73 14.50
C VAL A 223 -7.79 18.83 13.50
N ASP A 224 -8.78 19.66 13.16
CA ASP A 224 -8.62 20.75 12.19
C ASP A 224 -7.57 21.78 12.62
N ALA A 225 -7.55 22.12 13.92
CA ALA A 225 -6.56 23.04 14.45
C ALA A 225 -5.14 22.44 14.44
N ALA A 226 -4.99 21.14 14.75
CA ALA A 226 -3.70 20.46 14.74
C ALA A 226 -3.15 20.33 13.31
N HIS A 227 -4.00 19.95 12.36
CA HIS A 227 -3.65 19.87 10.94
C HIS A 227 -3.27 21.22 10.35
N ALA A 228 -3.99 22.29 10.70
CA ALA A 228 -3.63 23.65 10.32
C ALA A 228 -2.24 24.08 10.84
N ALA A 229 -1.78 23.46 11.93
CA ALA A 229 -0.45 23.65 12.49
C ALA A 229 0.60 22.63 11.99
N CYS A 230 0.24 21.75 11.06
CA CYS A 230 1.09 20.65 10.57
C CYS A 230 1.56 19.72 11.70
N LEU A 231 0.63 19.35 12.58
CA LEU A 231 0.80 18.27 13.56
C LEU A 231 0.00 17.05 13.13
N ASN A 232 0.67 15.91 13.16
CA ASN A 232 0.06 14.61 12.94
C ASN A 232 -0.61 14.11 14.23
N LEU A 233 -1.79 13.50 14.17
CA LEU A 233 -2.56 13.05 15.32
C LEU A 233 -2.68 11.52 15.40
N HIS A 234 -2.17 10.95 16.50
CA HIS A 234 -2.16 9.50 16.75
C HIS A 234 -2.85 9.14 18.08
N PRO A 235 -4.18 9.17 18.20
CA PRO A 235 -4.84 8.94 19.48
C PRO A 235 -4.60 7.53 20.05
N TYR A 236 -4.53 7.43 21.37
CA TYR A 236 -4.41 6.16 22.10
C TYR A 236 -5.55 5.97 23.11
N THR A 237 -5.94 4.76 23.51
CA THR A 237 -5.74 3.47 22.82
C THR A 237 -7.11 3.04 22.30
N VAL A 238 -7.24 2.85 20.98
CA VAL A 238 -8.51 2.70 20.28
C VAL A 238 -8.72 1.23 19.92
N ASN A 239 -9.65 0.57 20.60
CA ASN A 239 -9.76 -0.90 20.56
C ASN A 239 -11.08 -1.44 19.98
N THR A 240 -12.11 -0.61 19.87
CA THR A 240 -13.43 -1.03 19.36
C THR A 240 -13.61 -0.56 17.92
N ASP A 241 -14.29 -1.34 17.08
CA ASP A 241 -14.57 -0.95 15.69
C ASP A 241 -15.32 0.38 15.60
N ALA A 242 -16.22 0.63 16.57
CA ALA A 242 -16.96 1.88 16.66
C ALA A 242 -16.04 3.08 16.92
N ASP A 243 -15.08 2.96 17.83
CA ASP A 243 -14.13 4.04 18.13
C ASP A 243 -13.06 4.20 17.03
N LEU A 244 -12.59 3.09 16.45
CA LEU A 244 -11.68 3.11 15.30
C LEU A 244 -12.34 3.88 14.16
N LYS A 245 -13.59 3.54 13.81
CA LYS A 245 -14.36 4.26 12.80
C LYS A 245 -14.59 5.73 13.17
N ARG A 246 -14.91 6.02 14.43
CA ARG A 246 -15.05 7.40 14.90
C ARG A 246 -13.76 8.21 14.71
N MET A 247 -12.60 7.63 15.01
CA MET A 247 -11.30 8.29 14.80
C MET A 247 -11.02 8.54 13.32
N LEU A 248 -11.27 7.55 12.46
CA LEU A 248 -11.17 7.69 11.00
C LEU A 248 -12.08 8.81 10.48
N ASP A 249 -13.35 8.82 10.91
CA ASP A 249 -14.34 9.81 10.49
C ASP A 249 -14.00 11.23 10.98
N LEU A 250 -13.28 11.37 12.11
CA LEU A 250 -12.75 12.64 12.58
C LEU A 250 -11.53 13.12 11.78
N GLY A 251 -10.89 12.23 11.01
CA GLY A 251 -9.74 12.54 10.19
C GLY A 251 -8.42 12.56 10.95
N VAL A 252 -8.25 11.73 11.98
CA VAL A 252 -6.90 11.55 12.58
C VAL A 252 -6.00 10.82 11.60
N ASP A 253 -4.69 10.88 11.81
CA ASP A 253 -3.68 10.39 10.86
C ASP A 253 -3.09 9.02 11.25
N GLY A 254 -3.36 8.57 12.47
CA GLY A 254 -2.87 7.31 13.02
C GLY A 254 -3.64 6.96 14.29
N MET A 255 -3.50 5.74 14.80
CA MET A 255 -4.00 5.41 16.14
C MET A 255 -3.28 4.20 16.73
N PHE A 256 -3.14 4.23 18.05
CA PHE A 256 -2.63 3.11 18.84
C PHE A 256 -3.77 2.14 19.10
N THR A 257 -3.57 0.86 18.79
CA THR A 257 -4.55 -0.19 19.05
C THR A 257 -3.88 -1.47 19.55
N ASN A 258 -4.57 -2.16 20.46
CA ASN A 258 -4.19 -3.50 20.90
C ASN A 258 -4.54 -4.57 19.86
N TYR A 259 -5.37 -4.21 18.87
CA TYR A 259 -5.94 -5.09 17.86
C TYR A 259 -5.64 -4.57 16.44
N PRO A 260 -4.37 -4.64 15.97
CA PRO A 260 -3.98 -4.09 14.66
C PRO A 260 -4.84 -4.60 13.51
N GLU A 261 -5.32 -5.84 13.59
CA GLU A 261 -6.17 -6.47 12.59
C GLU A 261 -7.51 -5.76 12.37
N ARG A 262 -8.05 -5.11 13.41
CA ARG A 262 -9.34 -4.42 13.31
C ARG A 262 -9.22 -3.13 12.52
N LEU A 263 -8.16 -2.36 12.78
CA LEU A 263 -7.88 -1.16 12.02
C LEU A 263 -7.51 -1.51 10.58
N GLU A 264 -6.69 -2.55 10.38
CA GLU A 264 -6.31 -3.03 9.06
C GLU A 264 -7.54 -3.42 8.23
N ALA A 265 -8.49 -4.15 8.83
CA ALA A 265 -9.73 -4.53 8.17
C ALA A 265 -10.62 -3.33 7.79
N LEU A 266 -10.64 -2.28 8.61
CA LEU A 266 -11.37 -1.04 8.31
C LEU A 266 -10.72 -0.23 7.18
N LEU A 267 -9.38 -0.25 7.10
CA LEU A 267 -8.64 0.44 6.05
C LEU A 267 -8.74 -0.28 4.70
N GLY A 268 -8.67 -1.61 4.68
CA GLY A 268 -8.77 -2.40 3.45
C GLY A 268 -7.77 -1.93 2.39
N SER A 269 -8.25 -1.56 1.20
CA SER A 269 -7.38 -1.06 0.12
C SER A 269 -6.78 0.33 0.37
N ALA A 270 -7.21 1.04 1.41
CA ALA A 270 -6.64 2.32 1.81
C ALA A 270 -5.42 2.16 2.74
N ALA A 271 -5.15 0.96 3.26
CA ALA A 271 -3.95 0.70 4.06
C ALA A 271 -2.68 0.93 3.23
N ALA A 272 -1.66 1.51 3.84
CA ALA A 272 -0.39 1.75 3.16
C ALA A 272 0.33 0.41 2.88
N PRO A 273 0.81 0.16 1.65
CA PRO A 273 1.46 -1.12 1.35
C PRO A 273 2.83 -1.21 2.02
N GLY A 274 3.16 -2.37 2.60
CA GLY A 274 4.53 -2.75 2.95
C GLY A 274 5.25 -1.80 3.91
N LEU A 275 4.60 -1.41 5.02
CA LEU A 275 5.17 -0.54 6.07
C LEU A 275 5.63 0.85 5.55
N THR A 276 5.05 1.31 4.44
CA THR A 276 5.39 2.61 3.84
C THR A 276 4.61 3.78 4.43
N GLY A 277 3.60 3.53 5.26
CA GLY A 277 2.78 4.56 5.89
C GLY A 277 3.60 5.67 6.56
N PRO A 278 4.57 5.34 7.43
CA PRO A 278 5.45 6.30 8.08
C PRO A 278 6.18 7.24 7.14
N LYS A 279 6.75 6.68 6.06
CA LYS A 279 7.48 7.45 5.06
C LYS A 279 6.59 8.45 4.34
N LEU A 280 5.37 8.05 4.03
CA LEU A 280 4.37 8.92 3.40
C LEU A 280 3.92 10.02 4.36
N ALA A 281 3.60 9.68 5.61
CA ALA A 281 3.26 10.64 6.65
C ALA A 281 4.38 11.68 6.90
N ALA A 282 5.65 11.23 6.88
CA ALA A 282 6.81 12.10 6.98
C ALA A 282 6.89 13.10 5.82
N ALA A 283 6.62 12.65 4.59
CA ALA A 283 6.61 13.51 3.42
C ALA A 283 5.46 14.53 3.46
N ASP A 284 4.27 14.12 3.88
CA ASP A 284 3.10 15.00 4.02
C ASP A 284 3.34 16.11 5.06
N ILE A 285 3.93 15.76 6.21
CA ILE A 285 4.25 16.76 7.24
C ILE A 285 5.35 17.72 6.77
N ARG A 286 6.42 17.25 6.14
CA ARG A 286 7.44 18.14 5.56
C ARG A 286 6.85 19.07 4.51
N ARG A 287 5.94 18.57 3.66
CA ARG A 287 5.25 19.38 2.66
C ARG A 287 4.37 20.45 3.31
N CYS A 288 3.58 20.08 4.32
CA CYS A 288 2.74 21.01 5.09
C CYS A 288 3.59 22.13 5.71
N ARG A 289 4.77 21.79 6.24
CA ARG A 289 5.73 22.72 6.85
C ARG A 289 6.53 23.55 5.84
N GLY A 290 6.39 23.29 4.54
CA GLY A 290 7.17 23.97 3.49
C GLY A 290 8.63 23.53 3.40
N GLU A 291 8.97 22.39 4.00
CA GLU A 291 10.34 21.83 4.05
C GLU A 291 10.65 20.94 2.82
N GLN A 292 9.62 20.54 2.05
CA GLN A 292 9.75 19.72 0.85
C GLN A 292 8.94 20.29 -0.32
N ARG A 293 9.52 20.28 -1.54
CA ARG A 293 8.88 20.69 -2.79
C ARG A 293 8.96 19.56 -3.81
N ASP A 294 7.83 18.92 -4.09
CA ASP A 294 7.77 17.85 -5.08
C ASP A 294 7.47 18.42 -6.47
N VAL A 295 8.21 17.95 -7.48
CA VAL A 295 7.98 18.25 -8.89
C VAL A 295 7.54 16.95 -9.56
N PRO A 296 6.26 16.82 -9.95
CA PRO A 296 5.79 15.59 -10.57
C PRO A 296 6.52 15.39 -11.90
N ALA A 297 6.99 14.16 -12.13
CA ALA A 297 7.55 13.73 -13.39
C ALA A 297 6.76 12.51 -13.88
N THR A 298 6.17 12.61 -15.06
CA THR A 298 5.44 11.50 -15.68
C THR A 298 6.42 10.69 -16.53
N VAL A 299 6.48 9.39 -16.29
CA VAL A 299 7.12 8.42 -17.18
C VAL A 299 6.02 7.57 -17.79
N GLY A 300 6.00 7.43 -19.12
CA GLY A 300 4.95 6.71 -19.83
C GLY A 300 5.46 6.01 -21.09
N GLY A 301 4.65 5.09 -21.60
CA GLY A 301 4.85 4.42 -22.88
C GLY A 301 3.57 4.47 -23.71
N ALA A 302 3.70 4.36 -25.03
CA ALA A 302 2.57 4.37 -25.96
C ALA A 302 2.50 3.04 -26.72
N VAL A 303 1.29 2.49 -26.87
CA VAL A 303 1.03 1.36 -27.77
C VAL A 303 0.49 1.94 -29.08
N PRO A 304 1.19 1.78 -30.22
CA PRO A 304 0.68 2.29 -31.49
C PRO A 304 -0.55 1.47 -31.94
N ALA A 305 -1.51 2.14 -32.57
CA ALA A 305 -2.64 1.48 -33.21
C ALA A 305 -2.13 0.46 -34.24
N THR A 306 -2.37 -0.81 -33.96
CA THR A 306 -1.92 -1.93 -34.78
C THR A 306 -3.13 -2.74 -35.21
N LEU A 307 -3.25 -2.98 -36.52
CA LEU A 307 -4.23 -3.87 -37.12
C LEU A 307 -3.53 -4.69 -38.20
N SER A 308 -3.41 -6.00 -37.98
CA SER A 308 -2.72 -6.91 -38.90
C SER A 308 -3.55 -8.18 -39.13
N LEU A 309 -3.65 -8.57 -40.39
CA LEU A 309 -4.29 -9.80 -40.85
C LEU A 309 -3.30 -10.56 -41.72
N THR A 310 -3.00 -11.80 -41.34
CA THR A 310 -2.22 -12.74 -42.17
C THR A 310 -3.11 -13.93 -42.52
N LEU A 311 -3.20 -14.29 -43.80
CA LEU A 311 -3.91 -15.48 -44.25
C LEU A 311 -2.93 -16.64 -44.45
N GLY A 312 -3.36 -17.85 -44.10
CA GLY A 312 -2.64 -19.09 -44.36
C GLY A 312 -2.71 -19.52 -45.83
N THR A 313 -2.29 -20.76 -46.10
CA THR A 313 -2.37 -21.34 -47.45
C THR A 313 -3.81 -21.29 -47.99
N PRO A 314 -4.04 -20.90 -49.26
CA PRO A 314 -5.38 -20.90 -49.84
C PRO A 314 -6.07 -22.27 -49.71
N GLY A 315 -7.36 -22.26 -49.37
CA GLY A 315 -8.15 -23.48 -49.33
C GLY A 315 -8.29 -24.10 -50.72
N SER A 316 -8.25 -25.42 -50.81
CA SER A 316 -8.44 -26.17 -52.05
C SER A 316 -9.55 -27.21 -51.87
N PHE A 317 -10.53 -27.21 -52.77
CA PHE A 317 -11.60 -28.20 -52.80
C PHE A 317 -11.18 -29.55 -53.41
N GLY A 318 -9.98 -29.63 -53.99
CA GLY A 318 -9.56 -30.78 -54.78
C GLY A 318 -10.29 -30.85 -56.13
N ALA A 319 -10.39 -32.06 -56.69
CA ALA A 319 -11.05 -32.27 -57.99
C ALA A 319 -12.56 -32.41 -57.82
N PHE A 320 -13.32 -31.64 -58.60
CA PHE A 320 -14.76 -31.83 -58.71
C PHE A 320 -15.08 -33.02 -59.62
N THR A 321 -16.01 -33.88 -59.20
CA THR A 321 -16.41 -35.10 -59.91
C THR A 321 -17.64 -34.82 -60.78
N PRO A 322 -17.54 -34.90 -62.12
CA PRO A 322 -18.70 -34.75 -63.00
C PRO A 322 -19.74 -35.85 -62.78
N GLY A 323 -21.04 -35.51 -62.88
CA GLY A 323 -22.12 -36.48 -62.77
C GLY A 323 -22.55 -36.83 -61.34
N VAL A 324 -21.90 -36.24 -60.32
CA VAL A 324 -22.15 -36.55 -58.89
C VAL A 324 -22.56 -35.28 -58.16
N GLU A 325 -23.72 -35.32 -57.51
CA GLU A 325 -24.13 -34.25 -56.60
C GLU A 325 -23.36 -34.35 -55.29
N GLN A 326 -22.62 -33.30 -54.93
CA GLN A 326 -21.78 -33.28 -53.74
C GLN A 326 -21.50 -31.83 -53.28
N VAL A 327 -21.38 -31.64 -51.96
CA VAL A 327 -20.84 -30.40 -51.38
C VAL A 327 -19.37 -30.62 -51.04
N TYR A 328 -18.50 -29.85 -51.67
CA TYR A 328 -17.06 -29.85 -51.41
C TYR A 328 -16.75 -28.85 -50.31
N THR A 329 -15.80 -29.19 -49.43
CA THR A 329 -15.38 -28.33 -48.31
C THR A 329 -13.87 -28.08 -48.38
N ALA A 330 -13.45 -26.90 -47.93
CA ALA A 330 -12.04 -26.52 -47.77
C ALA A 330 -11.91 -25.51 -46.63
N SER A 331 -10.71 -25.24 -46.15
CA SER A 331 -10.48 -24.19 -45.15
C SER A 331 -9.11 -23.55 -45.26
N THR A 332 -8.99 -22.36 -44.67
CA THR A 332 -7.71 -21.71 -44.38
C THR A 332 -7.75 -21.06 -42.99
N LYS A 333 -6.60 -20.64 -42.48
CA LYS A 333 -6.48 -19.90 -41.22
C LYS A 333 -6.23 -18.42 -41.48
N ALA A 334 -6.68 -17.58 -40.57
CA ALA A 334 -6.30 -16.19 -40.45
C ALA A 334 -5.67 -15.94 -39.07
N THR A 335 -4.58 -15.18 -39.04
CA THR A 335 -3.96 -14.68 -37.80
C THR A 335 -4.20 -13.19 -37.70
N VAL A 336 -4.74 -12.76 -36.56
CA VAL A 336 -5.15 -11.38 -36.29
C VAL A 336 -4.34 -10.79 -35.13
N ILE A 337 -3.85 -9.56 -35.33
CA ILE A 337 -3.30 -8.70 -34.28
C ILE A 337 -4.10 -7.41 -34.29
N SER A 338 -4.66 -7.02 -33.15
CA SER A 338 -5.36 -5.76 -32.97
C SER A 338 -5.06 -5.18 -31.59
N THR A 339 -4.74 -3.89 -31.53
CA THR A 339 -4.63 -3.14 -30.26
C THR A 339 -5.91 -2.37 -29.93
N ALA A 340 -6.94 -2.43 -30.78
CA ALA A 340 -8.19 -1.70 -30.60
C ALA A 340 -9.12 -2.36 -29.58
N GLY A 341 -10.11 -1.59 -29.10
CA GLY A 341 -11.15 -2.08 -28.20
C GLY A 341 -12.06 -3.13 -28.85
N ASP A 342 -12.16 -3.13 -30.17
CA ASP A 342 -12.84 -4.15 -30.96
C ASP A 342 -12.18 -4.40 -32.34
N ALA A 343 -12.42 -5.57 -32.91
CA ALA A 343 -12.02 -5.91 -34.27
C ALA A 343 -12.99 -6.90 -34.91
N SER A 344 -13.18 -6.80 -36.23
CA SER A 344 -14.05 -7.67 -37.03
C SER A 344 -13.36 -8.09 -38.32
N LEU A 345 -13.42 -9.39 -38.63
CA LEU A 345 -12.91 -9.99 -39.86
C LEU A 345 -14.10 -10.33 -40.77
N THR A 346 -14.14 -9.69 -41.93
CA THR A 346 -15.21 -9.83 -42.92
C THR A 346 -14.67 -10.32 -44.26
N VAL A 347 -15.56 -10.84 -45.11
CA VAL A 347 -15.25 -11.21 -46.50
C VAL A 347 -16.18 -10.43 -47.42
N GLY A 348 -15.65 -9.92 -48.54
CA GLY A 348 -16.47 -9.34 -49.59
C GLY A 348 -17.37 -10.38 -50.27
N ASP A 349 -18.25 -9.96 -51.19
CA ASP A 349 -19.17 -10.87 -51.89
C ASP A 349 -18.41 -12.08 -52.50
N PRO A 350 -18.67 -13.31 -52.00
CA PRO A 350 -17.97 -14.50 -52.47
C PRO A 350 -18.23 -14.81 -53.94
N GLY A 351 -19.37 -14.38 -54.49
CA GLY A 351 -19.78 -14.70 -55.85
C GLY A 351 -19.74 -16.22 -56.14
N LYS A 352 -19.25 -16.59 -57.32
CA LYS A 352 -19.21 -17.96 -57.82
C LYS A 352 -17.82 -18.29 -58.35
N LEU A 353 -17.40 -19.55 -58.26
CA LEU A 353 -16.15 -19.99 -58.89
C LEU A 353 -16.30 -19.98 -60.42
N THR A 354 -15.24 -19.55 -61.11
CA THR A 354 -15.21 -19.49 -62.57
C THR A 354 -14.05 -20.27 -63.16
N ASN A 355 -14.29 -20.88 -64.33
CA ASN A 355 -13.29 -21.46 -65.22
C ASN A 355 -13.42 -20.76 -66.58
N GLY A 356 -12.57 -19.76 -66.82
CA GLY A 356 -12.71 -18.86 -67.96
C GLY A 356 -14.05 -18.12 -67.94
N ALA A 357 -14.83 -18.23 -69.01
CA ALA A 357 -16.17 -17.63 -69.11
C ALA A 357 -17.29 -18.45 -68.41
N PHE A 358 -16.95 -19.60 -67.81
CA PHE A 358 -17.93 -20.51 -67.20
C PHE A 358 -17.99 -20.29 -65.71
N THR A 359 -19.21 -20.24 -65.18
CA THR A 359 -19.48 -19.97 -63.77
C THR A 359 -20.32 -21.11 -63.21
N LEU A 360 -19.96 -21.59 -62.02
CA LEU A 360 -20.75 -22.62 -61.33
C LEU A 360 -22.15 -22.11 -60.97
N ALA A 361 -23.11 -23.01 -60.87
CA ALA A 361 -24.51 -22.68 -60.57
C ALA A 361 -24.66 -22.12 -59.15
N SER A 362 -24.03 -22.76 -58.16
CA SER A 362 -24.09 -22.37 -56.75
C SER A 362 -23.00 -21.37 -56.39
N PRO A 363 -23.30 -20.35 -55.56
CA PRO A 363 -22.29 -19.44 -55.01
C PRO A 363 -21.31 -20.17 -54.09
N LEU A 364 -20.12 -19.60 -53.94
CA LEU A 364 -19.12 -20.06 -52.99
C LEU A 364 -19.58 -19.70 -51.57
N GLY A 365 -19.76 -20.69 -50.71
CA GLY A 365 -20.05 -20.45 -49.30
C GLY A 365 -18.78 -20.13 -48.52
N VAL A 366 -18.82 -19.10 -47.66
CA VAL A 366 -17.69 -18.69 -46.79
C VAL A 366 -18.21 -18.48 -45.36
N ALA A 367 -17.57 -19.09 -44.37
CA ALA A 367 -17.85 -18.89 -42.96
C ALA A 367 -16.56 -18.62 -42.18
N ILE A 368 -16.58 -17.63 -41.29
CA ILE A 368 -15.40 -17.18 -40.51
C ILE A 368 -15.70 -17.38 -39.03
N THR A 369 -14.81 -18.03 -38.27
CA THR A 369 -15.02 -18.30 -36.84
C THR A 369 -13.70 -18.36 -36.05
N PRO A 370 -13.52 -17.53 -35.00
CA PRO A 370 -14.30 -16.33 -34.68
C PRO A 370 -14.15 -15.25 -35.76
N ASN A 371 -15.16 -14.42 -35.97
CA ASN A 371 -15.11 -13.28 -36.91
C ASN A 371 -15.07 -11.92 -36.21
N ALA A 372 -15.08 -11.87 -34.87
CA ALA A 372 -15.04 -10.64 -34.09
C ALA A 372 -14.36 -10.85 -32.73
N TRP A 373 -13.80 -9.77 -32.18
CA TRP A 373 -13.13 -9.72 -30.88
C TRP A 373 -13.52 -8.44 -30.13
N THR A 374 -13.82 -8.57 -28.83
CA THR A 374 -14.24 -7.47 -27.94
C THR A 374 -13.10 -7.05 -27.00
N GLY A 375 -11.94 -6.75 -27.57
CA GLY A 375 -10.75 -6.26 -26.89
C GLY A 375 -9.49 -6.45 -27.74
N PRO A 376 -8.33 -5.95 -27.28
CA PRO A 376 -7.06 -6.20 -27.93
C PRO A 376 -6.79 -7.70 -28.05
N VAL A 377 -6.26 -8.12 -29.19
CA VAL A 377 -5.91 -9.50 -29.46
C VAL A 377 -4.52 -9.62 -30.07
N THR A 378 -3.77 -10.61 -29.60
CA THR A 378 -2.42 -10.90 -30.06
C THR A 378 -2.38 -12.30 -30.63
N ASN A 379 -2.03 -12.42 -31.91
CA ASN A 379 -1.94 -13.69 -32.63
C ASN A 379 -3.22 -14.53 -32.53
N ALA A 380 -4.40 -13.88 -32.53
CA ALA A 380 -5.67 -14.59 -32.49
C ALA A 380 -5.88 -15.37 -33.79
N GLU A 381 -6.24 -16.64 -33.69
CA GLU A 381 -6.58 -17.47 -34.84
C GLU A 381 -8.06 -17.38 -35.19
N SER A 382 -8.36 -17.33 -36.49
CA SER A 382 -9.69 -17.48 -37.05
C SER A 382 -9.68 -18.53 -38.17
N VAL A 383 -10.66 -19.42 -38.19
CA VAL A 383 -10.84 -20.41 -39.25
C VAL A 383 -11.80 -19.84 -40.30
N ILE A 384 -11.38 -19.90 -41.55
CA ILE A 384 -12.20 -19.55 -42.72
C ILE A 384 -12.55 -20.85 -43.43
N ALA A 385 -13.82 -21.26 -43.36
CA ALA A 385 -14.35 -22.44 -44.02
C ALA A 385 -15.01 -22.07 -45.35
N PHE A 386 -14.76 -22.87 -46.37
CA PHE A 386 -15.31 -22.74 -47.72
C PHE A 386 -16.21 -23.93 -48.05
N THR A 387 -17.31 -23.70 -48.77
CA THR A 387 -18.18 -24.75 -49.28
C THR A 387 -18.57 -24.50 -50.74
N GLN A 388 -18.59 -25.55 -51.57
CA GLN A 388 -19.04 -25.46 -52.95
C GLN A 388 -19.96 -26.65 -53.27
N PRO A 389 -21.28 -26.41 -53.36
CA PRO A 389 -22.22 -27.39 -53.89
C PRO A 389 -22.03 -27.54 -55.41
N ILE A 390 -22.00 -28.77 -55.89
CA ILE A 390 -22.02 -29.15 -57.31
C ILE A 390 -23.22 -30.06 -57.54
N GLY A 391 -24.04 -29.75 -58.53
CA GLY A 391 -25.21 -30.58 -58.88
C GLY A 391 -24.85 -31.78 -59.77
N ALA A 392 -25.63 -32.87 -59.69
CA ALA A 392 -25.40 -34.08 -60.50
C ALA A 392 -25.37 -33.82 -62.02
N ASN A 393 -26.11 -32.80 -62.49
CA ASN A 393 -26.19 -32.43 -63.91
C ASN A 393 -25.43 -31.13 -64.23
N GLU A 394 -24.57 -30.64 -63.33
CA GLU A 394 -23.84 -29.40 -63.54
C GLU A 394 -22.71 -29.60 -64.57
N PRO A 395 -22.68 -28.81 -65.66
CA PRO A 395 -21.72 -29.02 -66.75
C PRO A 395 -20.32 -28.51 -66.36
N LEU A 396 -19.52 -29.38 -65.73
CA LEU A 396 -18.14 -29.09 -65.37
C LEU A 396 -17.21 -29.13 -66.60
N ARG A 397 -16.31 -28.15 -66.68
CA ARG A 397 -15.26 -28.09 -67.69
C ARG A 397 -13.91 -28.48 -67.12
N THR A 398 -13.10 -29.16 -67.93
CA THR A 398 -11.69 -29.36 -67.62
C THR A 398 -11.00 -28.01 -67.37
N GLY A 399 -10.16 -27.95 -66.34
CA GLY A 399 -9.45 -26.73 -65.92
C GLY A 399 -9.77 -26.35 -64.47
N THR A 400 -9.24 -25.20 -64.06
CA THR A 400 -9.36 -24.72 -62.68
C THR A 400 -10.56 -23.79 -62.54
N TYR A 401 -11.41 -24.08 -61.57
CA TYR A 401 -12.43 -23.16 -61.08
C TYR A 401 -11.86 -22.37 -59.90
N SER A 402 -11.84 -21.05 -59.99
CA SER A 402 -11.25 -20.21 -58.95
C SER A 402 -12.06 -18.94 -58.71
N LYS A 403 -11.87 -18.35 -57.53
CA LYS A 403 -12.38 -17.03 -57.17
C LYS A 403 -11.40 -16.37 -56.21
N THR A 404 -11.02 -15.13 -56.50
CA THR A 404 -10.29 -14.29 -55.55
C THR A 404 -11.27 -13.69 -54.55
N LEU A 405 -10.99 -13.87 -53.27
CA LEU A 405 -11.74 -13.27 -52.17
C LEU A 405 -10.91 -12.18 -51.49
N THR A 406 -11.58 -11.12 -51.07
CA THR A 406 -10.98 -10.05 -50.26
C THR A 406 -11.48 -10.19 -48.84
N PHE A 407 -10.56 -10.37 -47.89
CA PHE A 407 -10.84 -10.36 -46.47
C PHE A 407 -10.42 -9.03 -45.87
N THR A 408 -11.30 -8.44 -45.06
CA THR A 408 -11.09 -7.13 -44.46
C THR A 408 -11.16 -7.28 -42.95
N LEU A 409 -10.04 -6.97 -42.29
CA LEU A 409 -10.00 -6.77 -40.85
C LEU A 409 -10.22 -5.27 -40.57
N SER A 410 -11.20 -4.93 -39.74
CA SER A 410 -11.57 -3.55 -39.40
C SER A 410 -11.87 -3.40 -37.92
N THR A 411 -11.69 -2.21 -37.37
CA THR A 411 -12.15 -1.83 -36.03
C THR A 411 -13.49 -1.09 -36.14
N THR A 412 -14.35 -1.21 -35.13
CA THR A 412 -15.65 -0.50 -35.07
C THR A 412 -15.66 0.63 -34.04
N ASN A 413 -14.71 0.63 -33.10
CA ASN A 413 -14.37 1.71 -32.18
C ASN A 413 -12.83 1.82 -32.10
N PRO A 414 -12.21 2.73 -32.89
CA PRO A 414 -10.76 2.95 -32.85
C PRO A 414 -10.25 3.51 -31.53
#